data_AF-D9WA89-F1
#
_entry.id   AF-D9WA89-F1
#
_cell.length_a   1.000
_cell.length_b   1.000
_cell.length_c   1.000
_cell.angle_alpha   90.00
_cell.angle_beta   90.00
_cell.angle_gamma   90.00
#
_symmetry.space_group_name_H-M   'P 1'
#
loop_
_entity.id
_entity.type
_entity.pdbx_description
1 polymer ?
#
loop_
_entity_poly.entity_id
_entity_poly.type
_entity_poly.pdbx_seq_one_letter_code
_entity_poly.pdbx_strand_id
1 'polypeptide(L)'
;MLLMALALAVAGGVTEVGAATPSRKPAPRSPFLGEVAEQIALPKRTWTAWGTHTATAYTTEAARTVDVEAMKADCENINLNKKLAANFRSDVFGPGVKGFFYRCERVAWDTNKYWFTISSAHRSQIDELCDPDTEYPLVYDEQHNTYWLDAPFTCTRRAAPA
;
A
#
# COMPACT_ATOMS: atom_id res chain seq x y z
N MET A 1 -21.13 19.44 -71.44
CA MET A 1 -22.25 18.73 -70.77
C MET A 1 -21.69 17.96 -69.59
N LEU A 2 -22.44 17.94 -68.48
CA LEU A 2 -22.21 17.27 -67.18
C LEU A 2 -21.08 17.83 -66.30
N LEU A 3 -21.23 17.99 -64.99
CA LEU A 3 -22.31 18.42 -64.08
C LEU A 3 -21.59 18.67 -62.75
N MET A 4 -21.83 19.82 -62.11
CA MET A 4 -21.32 20.14 -60.77
C MET A 4 -21.81 19.13 -59.74
N ALA A 5 -20.97 18.79 -58.76
CA ALA A 5 -21.42 18.33 -57.45
C ALA A 5 -20.60 19.04 -56.35
N LEU A 6 -21.22 20.05 -55.74
CA LEU A 6 -20.83 20.61 -54.45
C LEU A 6 -21.21 19.60 -53.36
N ALA A 7 -20.26 19.21 -52.52
CA ALA A 7 -20.56 18.53 -51.26
C ALA A 7 -20.35 19.52 -50.11
N LEU A 8 -21.47 19.95 -49.49
CA LEU A 8 -21.46 20.67 -48.21
C LEU A 8 -21.16 19.68 -47.07
N ALA A 9 -20.07 19.89 -46.34
CA ALA A 9 -19.85 19.23 -45.07
C ALA A 9 -20.52 20.06 -43.95
N VAL A 10 -21.55 19.47 -43.33
CA VAL A 10 -22.28 20.05 -42.20
C VAL A 10 -21.44 19.91 -40.93
N ALA A 11 -21.23 21.03 -40.24
CA ALA A 11 -20.58 21.10 -38.95
C ALA A 11 -21.41 20.35 -37.88
N GLY A 12 -20.86 19.27 -37.34
CA GLY A 12 -21.34 18.61 -36.14
C GLY A 12 -20.41 18.94 -34.97
N GLY A 13 -20.72 20.02 -34.24
CA GLY A 13 -20.06 20.34 -32.99
C GLY A 13 -20.42 19.30 -31.93
N VAL A 14 -19.44 18.48 -31.53
CA VAL A 14 -19.59 17.59 -30.39
C VAL A 14 -19.16 18.37 -29.16
N THR A 15 -20.13 18.87 -28.39
CA THR A 15 -19.85 19.41 -27.06
C THR A 15 -19.46 18.24 -26.16
N GLU A 16 -18.18 18.11 -25.84
CA GLU A 16 -17.72 17.27 -24.73
C GLU A 16 -18.37 17.77 -23.44
N VAL A 17 -19.41 17.05 -23.01
CA VAL A 17 -19.98 17.21 -21.68
C VAL A 17 -18.89 16.79 -20.70
N GLY A 18 -18.28 17.79 -20.05
CA GLY A 18 -17.32 17.57 -18.98
C GLY A 18 -17.88 16.57 -17.97
N ALA A 19 -17.24 15.41 -17.90
CA ALA A 19 -17.60 14.39 -16.94
C ALA A 19 -17.36 14.95 -15.52
N ALA A 20 -18.44 15.36 -14.86
CA ALA A 20 -18.41 15.72 -13.46
C ALA A 20 -17.83 14.53 -12.68
N THR A 21 -16.68 14.72 -12.05
CA THR A 21 -16.09 13.71 -11.17
C THR A 21 -17.12 13.39 -10.09
N PRO A 22 -17.56 12.13 -9.93
CA PRO A 22 -18.54 11.79 -8.91
C PRO A 22 -18.00 12.21 -7.55
N SER A 23 -18.71 13.12 -6.87
CA SER A 23 -18.47 13.41 -5.46
C SER A 23 -18.75 12.12 -4.70
N ARG A 24 -17.68 11.41 -4.34
CA ARG A 24 -17.75 10.21 -3.53
C ARG A 24 -18.27 10.63 -2.16
N LYS A 25 -19.56 10.38 -1.91
CA LYS A 25 -20.14 10.56 -0.59
C LYS A 25 -19.26 9.82 0.43
N PRO A 26 -18.90 10.46 1.57
CA PRO A 26 -18.18 9.77 2.63
C PRO A 26 -18.95 8.51 3.02
N ALA A 27 -18.24 7.40 3.20
CA ALA A 27 -18.86 6.19 3.70
C ALA A 27 -19.54 6.49 5.05
N PRO A 28 -20.72 5.92 5.33
CA PRO A 28 -21.36 6.05 6.63
C PRO A 28 -20.39 5.65 7.74
N ARG A 29 -20.31 6.43 8.82
CA ARG A 29 -19.49 6.09 9.98
C ARG A 29 -20.11 4.88 10.67
N SER A 30 -19.45 3.73 10.57
CA SER A 30 -19.81 2.51 11.29
C SER A 30 -19.30 2.61 12.73
N PRO A 31 -20.15 2.43 13.77
CA PRO A 31 -19.70 2.39 15.16
C PRO A 31 -18.58 1.37 15.40
N PHE A 32 -18.68 0.20 14.76
CA PHE A 32 -17.65 -0.84 14.83
C PHE A 32 -16.31 -0.39 14.22
N LEU A 33 -16.33 0.26 13.05
CA LEU A 33 -15.10 0.79 12.46
C LEU A 33 -14.54 1.98 13.26
N GLY A 34 -15.40 2.72 13.98
CA GLY A 34 -14.99 3.73 14.95
C GLY A 34 -14.20 3.12 16.10
N GLU A 35 -14.74 2.09 16.74
CA GLU A 35 -14.08 1.35 17.82
C GLU A 35 -12.73 0.77 17.38
N VAL A 36 -12.68 0.11 16.21
CA VAL A 36 -11.42 -0.42 15.66
C VAL A 36 -10.41 0.70 15.41
N ALA A 37 -10.85 1.83 14.83
CA ALA A 37 -9.97 2.97 14.59
C ALA A 37 -9.40 3.55 15.89
N GLU A 38 -10.20 3.59 16.98
CA GLU A 38 -9.74 4.01 18.30
C GLU A 38 -8.72 3.04 18.89
N GLN A 39 -8.99 1.74 18.86
CA GLN A 39 -8.09 0.70 19.40
C GLN A 39 -6.71 0.71 18.73
N ILE A 40 -6.65 0.99 17.43
CA ILE A 40 -5.37 1.07 16.70
C ILE A 40 -4.76 2.47 16.71
N ALA A 41 -5.41 3.43 17.37
CA ALA A 41 -5.06 4.85 17.36
C ALA A 41 -4.87 5.40 15.94
N LEU A 42 -5.81 5.10 15.04
CA LEU A 42 -5.82 5.62 13.67
C LEU A 42 -6.06 7.14 13.71
N PRO A 43 -5.22 7.95 13.06
CA PRO A 43 -5.44 9.39 13.03
C PRO A 43 -6.78 9.76 12.38
N LYS A 44 -7.46 10.79 12.89
CA LYS A 44 -8.76 11.26 12.34
C LYS A 44 -8.66 11.72 10.88
N ARG A 45 -7.46 12.14 10.46
CA ARG A 45 -7.12 12.57 9.10
C ARG A 45 -5.81 11.89 8.72
N THR A 46 -5.85 11.08 7.67
CA THR A 46 -4.69 10.30 7.24
C THR A 46 -4.38 10.51 5.78
N TRP A 47 -3.09 10.61 5.49
CA TRP A 47 -2.54 10.29 4.19
C TRP A 47 -2.47 8.77 4.08
N THR A 48 -2.85 8.24 2.92
CA THR A 48 -2.86 6.79 2.68
C THR A 48 -2.10 6.45 1.41
N ALA A 49 -1.37 5.35 1.42
CA ALA A 49 -0.74 4.76 0.24
C ALA A 49 -1.07 3.27 0.13
N TRP A 50 -1.13 2.78 -1.10
CA TRP A 50 -1.33 1.37 -1.44
C TRP A 50 -0.24 0.94 -2.41
N GLY A 51 0.14 -0.32 -2.33
CA GLY A 51 1.21 -0.81 -3.16
C GLY A 51 1.62 -2.23 -2.83
N THR A 52 2.84 -2.53 -3.24
CA THR A 52 3.49 -3.80 -2.92
C THR A 52 4.92 -3.57 -2.45
N HIS A 53 5.43 -4.45 -1.61
CA HIS A 53 6.87 -4.54 -1.32
C HIS A 53 7.28 -6.01 -1.33
N THR A 54 8.58 -6.26 -1.37
CA THR A 54 9.15 -7.59 -1.20
C THR A 54 10.01 -7.64 0.04
N ALA A 55 10.11 -8.80 0.67
CA ALA A 55 11.00 -9.01 1.80
C ALA A 55 11.60 -10.41 1.79
N THR A 56 12.75 -10.53 2.44
CA THR A 56 13.46 -11.79 2.70
C THR A 56 13.64 -11.96 4.19
N ALA A 57 13.38 -13.17 4.70
CA ALA A 57 13.67 -13.52 6.08
C ALA A 57 15.01 -14.25 6.19
N TYR A 58 15.71 -14.06 7.29
CA TYR A 58 16.99 -14.69 7.60
C TYR A 58 17.01 -15.25 9.01
N THR A 59 17.69 -16.38 9.18
CA THR A 59 17.77 -17.04 10.49
C THR A 59 18.63 -16.29 11.51
N THR A 60 19.45 -15.35 11.06
CA THR A 60 20.38 -14.57 11.89
C THR A 60 20.55 -13.16 11.35
N GLU A 61 21.01 -12.25 12.22
CA GLU A 61 21.32 -10.86 11.88
C GLU A 61 22.40 -10.73 10.78
N ALA A 62 23.24 -11.75 10.60
CA ALA A 62 24.26 -11.75 9.54
C ALA A 62 23.66 -11.87 8.12
N ALA A 63 22.36 -12.13 7.99
CA ALA A 63 21.62 -12.21 6.73
C ALA A 63 22.25 -13.15 5.68
N ARG A 64 22.82 -14.28 6.12
CA ARG A 64 23.48 -15.25 5.24
C ARG A 64 22.61 -16.43 4.84
N THR A 65 21.73 -16.85 5.75
CA THR A 65 20.89 -18.03 5.59
C THR A 65 19.44 -17.59 5.58
N VAL A 66 18.79 -17.78 4.45
CA VAL A 66 17.36 -17.47 4.26
C VAL A 66 16.51 -18.41 5.12
N ASP A 67 15.51 -17.85 5.78
CA ASP A 67 14.56 -18.57 6.61
C ASP A 67 13.25 -18.81 5.85
N VAL A 68 13.25 -19.89 5.06
CA VAL A 68 12.11 -20.23 4.18
C VAL A 68 10.85 -20.58 4.98
N GLU A 69 11.00 -21.19 6.16
CA GLU A 69 9.86 -21.57 6.99
C GLU A 69 9.21 -20.35 7.64
N ALA A 70 10.00 -19.40 8.15
CA ALA A 70 9.44 -18.14 8.64
C ALA A 70 8.72 -17.36 7.53
N MET A 71 9.30 -17.29 6.32
CA MET A 71 8.64 -16.67 5.17
C MET A 71 7.31 -17.33 4.82
N LYS A 72 7.28 -18.66 4.82
CA LYS A 72 6.04 -19.39 4.55
C LYS A 72 4.99 -19.11 5.62
N ALA A 73 5.36 -19.19 6.90
CA ALA A 73 4.45 -18.97 8.02
C ALA A 73 3.85 -17.55 8.01
N ASP A 74 4.67 -16.51 7.79
CA ASP A 74 4.19 -15.12 7.72
C ASP A 74 3.21 -14.92 6.54
N CYS A 75 3.53 -15.50 5.39
CA CYS A 75 2.69 -15.42 4.19
C CYS A 75 1.34 -16.13 4.37
N GLU A 76 1.34 -17.31 4.99
CA GLU A 76 0.13 -18.06 5.37
C GLU A 76 -0.71 -17.26 6.37
N ASN A 77 -0.08 -16.71 7.41
CA ASN A 77 -0.74 -15.88 8.42
C ASN A 77 -1.40 -14.63 7.80
N ILE A 78 -0.71 -13.92 6.92
CA ILE A 78 -1.26 -12.75 6.23
C ILE A 78 -2.42 -13.14 5.31
N ASN A 79 -2.30 -14.25 4.58
CA ASN A 79 -3.36 -14.66 3.68
C ASN A 79 -4.61 -15.11 4.43
N LEU A 80 -4.46 -15.81 5.56
CA LEU A 80 -5.58 -16.26 6.39
C LEU A 80 -6.19 -15.12 7.21
N ASN A 81 -5.36 -14.42 8.01
CA ASN A 81 -5.83 -13.50 9.05
C ASN A 81 -5.75 -12.03 8.64
N LYS A 82 -4.96 -11.71 7.60
CA LYS A 82 -4.47 -10.35 7.35
C LYS A 82 -3.60 -9.88 8.53
N LYS A 83 -2.82 -8.82 8.33
CA LYS A 83 -1.95 -8.27 9.38
C LYS A 83 -2.18 -6.78 9.50
N LEU A 84 -2.56 -6.35 10.69
CA LEU A 84 -2.69 -4.95 11.05
C LEU A 84 -1.55 -4.57 12.00
N ALA A 85 -0.58 -3.82 11.48
CA ALA A 85 0.55 -3.30 12.23
C ALA A 85 0.22 -1.90 12.78
N ALA A 86 -0.01 -1.81 14.08
CA ALA A 86 -0.31 -0.54 14.76
C ALA A 86 0.90 0.38 14.93
N ASN A 87 2.12 -0.12 14.71
CA ASN A 87 3.35 0.67 14.75
C ASN A 87 4.30 0.16 13.66
N PHE A 88 3.98 0.48 12.41
CA PHE A 88 4.68 -0.07 11.26
C PHE A 88 6.01 0.66 11.02
N ARG A 89 7.11 -0.11 10.97
CA ARG A 89 8.48 0.35 10.68
C ARG A 89 8.86 1.65 11.39
N SER A 90 8.58 1.72 12.68
CA SER A 90 8.92 2.92 13.48
C SER A 90 10.42 3.16 13.61
N ASP A 91 11.22 2.14 13.32
CA ASP A 91 12.67 2.22 13.15
C ASP A 91 13.10 3.13 11.98
N VAL A 92 12.25 3.27 10.95
CA VAL A 92 12.49 4.16 9.80
C VAL A 92 11.65 5.43 9.90
N PHE A 93 10.33 5.28 10.02
CA PHE A 93 9.41 6.41 9.88
C PHE A 93 9.14 7.16 11.19
N GLY A 94 9.65 6.66 12.32
CA GLY A 94 9.17 7.06 13.64
C GLY A 94 7.75 6.56 13.94
N PRO A 95 7.15 6.99 15.06
CA PRO A 95 5.85 6.49 15.50
C PRO A 95 4.70 6.97 14.60
N GLY A 96 3.58 6.24 14.67
CA GLY A 96 2.28 6.71 14.15
C GLY A 96 1.89 6.20 12.77
N VAL A 97 2.78 5.47 12.08
CA VAL A 97 2.45 4.80 10.82
C VAL A 97 1.69 3.50 11.11
N LYS A 98 0.52 3.34 10.47
CA LYS A 98 -0.32 2.14 10.58
C LYS A 98 -0.28 1.38 9.26
N GLY A 99 0.01 0.09 9.31
CA GLY A 99 0.08 -0.76 8.12
C GLY A 99 -0.95 -1.87 8.13
N PHE A 100 -1.56 -2.14 6.98
CA PHE A 100 -2.46 -3.26 6.78
C PHE A 100 -2.00 -4.09 5.58
N PHE A 101 -1.59 -5.33 5.83
CA PHE A 101 -1.17 -6.30 4.81
C PHE A 101 -2.27 -7.31 4.60
N TYR A 102 -2.73 -7.45 3.36
CA TYR A 102 -3.95 -8.22 3.06
C TYR A 102 -3.76 -9.38 2.08
N ARG A 103 -2.58 -9.46 1.46
CA ARG A 103 -2.17 -10.56 0.59
C ARG A 103 -0.66 -10.69 0.67
N CYS A 104 -0.20 -11.92 0.64
CA CYS A 104 1.20 -12.26 0.47
C CYS A 104 1.33 -13.38 -0.57
N GLU A 105 2.39 -13.34 -1.37
CA GLU A 105 2.76 -14.40 -2.31
C GLU A 105 4.27 -14.62 -2.28
N ARG A 106 4.68 -15.89 -2.27
CA ARG A 106 6.08 -16.21 -2.49
C ARG A 106 6.40 -16.12 -3.98
N VAL A 107 7.23 -15.15 -4.36
CA VAL A 107 7.55 -14.83 -5.76
C VAL A 107 8.90 -15.39 -6.22
N ALA A 108 9.76 -15.75 -5.26
CA ALA A 108 10.99 -16.51 -5.48
C ALA A 108 11.26 -17.42 -4.29
N TRP A 109 12.30 -18.27 -4.36
CA TRP A 109 12.63 -19.20 -3.27
C TRP A 109 12.97 -18.48 -1.95
N ASP A 110 13.53 -17.26 -2.06
CA ASP A 110 14.02 -16.40 -0.98
C ASP A 110 13.21 -15.11 -0.79
N THR A 111 12.11 -14.94 -1.52
CA THR A 111 11.43 -13.65 -1.59
C THR A 111 9.92 -13.79 -1.51
N ASN A 112 9.33 -13.12 -0.53
CA ASN A 112 7.91 -12.88 -0.46
C ASN A 112 7.56 -11.51 -1.04
N LYS A 113 6.37 -11.40 -1.61
CA LYS A 113 5.74 -10.14 -2.05
C LYS A 113 4.47 -9.92 -1.26
N TYR A 114 4.27 -8.70 -0.79
CA TYR A 114 3.16 -8.33 0.06
C TYR A 114 2.38 -7.18 -0.55
N TRP A 115 1.06 -7.20 -0.40
CA TRP A 115 0.18 -6.08 -0.78
C TRP A 115 -0.29 -5.37 0.48
N PHE A 116 -0.20 -4.04 0.46
CA PHE A 116 -0.41 -3.23 1.64
C PHE A 116 -1.34 -2.04 1.41
N THR A 117 -1.89 -1.56 2.52
CA THR A 117 -2.38 -0.19 2.72
C THR A 117 -1.66 0.39 3.92
N ILE A 118 -0.94 1.51 3.76
CA ILE A 118 -0.31 2.24 4.87
C ILE A 118 -1.04 3.56 5.06
N SER A 119 -1.21 3.98 6.31
CA SER A 119 -1.76 5.28 6.66
C SER A 119 -0.91 5.99 7.71
N SER A 120 -0.89 7.32 7.62
CA SER A 120 -0.21 8.20 8.58
C SER A 120 -0.91 9.55 8.68
N ALA A 121 -0.80 10.21 9.83
CA ALA A 121 -1.18 11.62 10.00
C ALA A 121 -0.30 12.58 9.19
N HIS A 122 0.95 12.18 8.89
CA HIS A 122 1.97 13.01 8.28
C HIS A 122 2.22 12.59 6.84
N ARG A 123 2.13 13.57 5.93
CA ARG A 123 2.40 13.34 4.51
C ARG A 123 3.84 12.86 4.27
N SER A 124 4.80 13.42 5.00
CA SER A 124 6.23 13.12 4.86
C SER A 124 6.54 11.64 5.07
N GLN A 125 5.91 10.98 6.05
CA GLN A 125 6.07 9.53 6.28
C GLN A 125 5.55 8.71 5.09
N ILE A 126 4.50 9.17 4.40
CA ILE A 126 4.02 8.51 3.17
C ILE A 126 4.91 8.86 1.97
N ASP A 127 5.48 10.07 1.92
CA ASP A 127 6.45 10.43 0.89
C ASP A 127 7.69 9.53 1.01
N GLU A 128 8.26 9.38 2.20
CA GLU A 128 9.41 8.52 2.52
C GLU A 128 9.12 7.03 2.27
N LEU A 129 7.96 6.53 2.69
CA LEU A 129 7.53 5.16 2.36
C LEU A 129 7.54 4.91 0.84
N CYS A 130 7.10 5.88 0.06
CA CYS A 130 6.94 5.71 -1.38
C CYS A 130 8.19 6.11 -2.19
N ASP A 131 9.27 6.52 -1.50
CA ASP A 131 10.54 6.83 -2.11
C ASP A 131 11.28 5.52 -2.45
N PRO A 132 11.60 5.26 -3.74
CA PRO A 132 12.32 4.05 -4.13
C PRO A 132 13.73 3.96 -3.55
N ASP A 133 14.29 5.08 -3.06
CA ASP A 133 15.63 5.14 -2.49
C ASP A 133 15.64 4.95 -0.96
N THR A 134 14.49 4.71 -0.33
CA THR A 134 14.41 4.44 1.12
C THR A 134 15.05 3.10 1.45
N GLU A 135 16.06 3.15 2.32
CA GLU A 135 16.74 1.97 2.85
C GLU A 135 16.08 1.49 4.15
N TYR A 136 15.99 0.18 4.29
CA TYR A 136 15.39 -0.46 5.45
C TYR A 136 16.43 -1.29 6.19
N PRO A 137 16.60 -1.11 7.51
CA PRO A 137 17.44 -2.01 8.28
C PRO A 137 16.85 -3.41 8.33
N LEU A 138 17.73 -4.36 8.62
CA LEU A 138 17.34 -5.71 9.04
C LEU A 138 16.70 -5.65 10.43
N VAL A 139 15.52 -6.23 10.61
CA VAL A 139 14.76 -6.15 11.87
C VAL A 139 14.41 -7.54 12.37
N TYR A 140 14.67 -7.78 13.66
CA TYR A 140 14.25 -9.01 14.32
C TYR A 140 12.73 -9.04 14.55
N ASP A 141 12.11 -10.14 14.16
CA ASP A 141 10.70 -10.44 14.38
C ASP A 141 10.58 -11.60 15.36
N GLU A 142 10.16 -11.26 16.58
CA GLU A 142 9.99 -12.21 17.68
C GLU A 142 8.92 -13.26 17.37
N GLN A 143 7.88 -12.93 16.59
CA GLN A 143 6.77 -13.84 16.31
C GLN A 143 7.24 -15.07 15.53
N HIS A 144 8.13 -14.87 14.57
CA HIS A 144 8.66 -15.93 13.71
C HIS A 144 10.11 -16.31 14.05
N ASN A 145 10.71 -15.68 15.07
CA ASN A 145 12.11 -15.85 15.47
C ASN A 145 13.06 -15.73 14.26
N THR A 146 12.89 -14.64 13.50
CA THR A 146 13.59 -14.43 12.22
C THR A 146 14.00 -12.96 12.06
N TYR A 147 14.83 -12.67 11.07
CA TYR A 147 15.28 -11.32 10.74
C TYR A 147 14.77 -10.93 9.35
N TRP A 148 14.03 -9.84 9.23
CA TRP A 148 13.45 -9.36 7.97
C TRP A 148 14.25 -8.25 7.35
N LEU A 149 14.52 -8.37 6.06
CA LEU A 149 15.00 -7.30 5.20
C LEU A 149 13.90 -6.95 4.19
N ASP A 150 13.32 -5.75 4.34
CA ASP A 150 12.35 -5.24 3.39
C ASP A 150 13.07 -4.51 2.24
N ALA A 151 12.61 -4.73 1.01
CA ALA A 151 12.96 -3.90 -0.13
C ALA A 151 12.10 -2.62 -0.17
N PRO A 152 12.50 -1.60 -0.96
CA PRO A 152 11.71 -0.39 -1.15
C PRO A 152 10.24 -0.63 -1.52
N PHE A 153 9.36 0.15 -0.91
CA PHE A 153 7.92 0.00 -1.07
C PHE A 153 7.47 0.65 -2.40
N THR A 154 6.86 -0.15 -3.27
CA THR A 154 6.31 0.34 -4.54
C THR A 154 4.87 0.83 -4.35
N CYS A 155 4.69 2.12 -4.13
CA CYS A 155 3.38 2.75 -4.03
C CYS A 155 2.73 2.94 -5.41
N THR A 156 1.57 2.34 -5.64
CA THR A 156 0.80 2.47 -6.89
C THR A 156 -0.32 3.50 -6.79
N ARG A 157 -0.77 3.82 -5.57
CA ARG A 157 -1.81 4.82 -5.33
C ARG A 157 -1.56 5.56 -4.04
N ARG A 158 -1.93 6.85 -4.02
CA ARG A 158 -1.91 7.70 -2.83
C ARG A 158 -3.22 8.47 -2.69
N ALA A 159 -3.60 8.81 -1.46
CA ALA A 159 -4.76 9.62 -1.16
C ALA A 159 -4.45 10.62 -0.04
N ALA A 160 -4.93 11.85 -0.22
CA ALA A 160 -4.94 12.86 0.81
C ALA A 160 -6.06 12.60 1.83
N PRO A 161 -5.98 13.18 3.05
CA PRO A 161 -7.07 13.13 4.01
C PRO A 161 -8.38 13.66 3.41
N ALA A 162 -9.48 12.99 3.74
CA ALA A 162 -10.84 13.42 3.41
C ALA A 162 -11.40 14.39 4.47
#